data_AF-A0A1P8WN78-F1
#
_entry.id   AF-A0A1P8WN78-F1
#
_cell.length_a   1.000
_cell.length_b   1.000
_cell.length_c   1.000
_cell.angle_alpha   90.00
_cell.angle_beta   90.00
_cell.angle_gamma   90.00
#
_symmetry.space_group_name_H-M   'P 1'
#
loop_
_entity.id
_entity.type
_entity.pdbx_description
1 polymer ?
#
loop_
_entity_poly.entity_id
_entity_poly.type
_entity_poly.pdbx_seq_one_letter_code
_entity_poly.pdbx_strand_id
1 'polypeptide(L)'
;MNTKDAIKQTYGFSQMVLNGYLGDFEDADLMQRPGEGCNHIAWQLGHLISSEGNLLNMAVPDAAAELPDGFVENHAKENAGSDDASQFCTKAEYLELFQKVQAATFAALDSLSDDDLDKPGPEGMRNFCPTVGSLFILISTHVMMHVGQIVPIRRRLDKPFVM
;
A
#
# COMPACT_ATOMS: atom_id res chain seq x y z
N MET A 1 2.81 15.61 -19.59
CA MET A 1 2.81 14.97 -18.27
C MET A 1 3.70 15.80 -17.38
N ASN A 2 3.15 16.41 -16.34
CA ASN A 2 3.94 17.09 -15.29
C ASN A 2 4.36 16.08 -14.20
N THR A 3 5.08 16.55 -13.17
CA THR A 3 5.57 15.69 -12.07
C THR A 3 4.43 14.99 -11.33
N LYS A 4 3.35 15.71 -11.01
CA LYS A 4 2.19 15.14 -10.32
C LYS A 4 1.48 14.09 -11.16
N ASP A 5 1.32 14.33 -12.47
CA ASP A 5 0.75 13.37 -13.41
C ASP A 5 1.58 12.08 -13.43
N ALA A 6 2.92 12.20 -13.43
CA ALA A 6 3.82 11.05 -13.43
C ALA A 6 3.71 10.24 -12.13
N ILE A 7 3.59 10.90 -10.98
CA ILE A 7 3.37 10.25 -9.67
C ILE A 7 2.03 9.51 -9.67
N LYS A 8 0.93 10.19 -10.06
CA LYS A 8 -0.41 9.59 -10.13
C LYS A 8 -0.46 8.40 -11.07
N GLN A 9 0.20 8.50 -12.23
CA GLN A 9 0.28 7.39 -13.19
C GLN A 9 1.11 6.23 -12.64
N THR A 10 2.20 6.50 -11.93
CA THR A 10 3.00 5.48 -11.24
C THR A 10 2.17 4.74 -10.21
N TYR A 11 1.42 5.47 -9.37
CA TYR A 11 0.50 4.90 -8.40
C TYR A 11 -0.55 4.01 -9.08
N GLY A 12 -1.15 4.51 -10.16
CA GLY A 12 -2.14 3.78 -10.95
C GLY A 12 -1.60 2.47 -11.52
N PHE A 13 -0.37 2.45 -12.04
CA PHE A 13 0.26 1.21 -12.52
C PHE A 13 0.52 0.21 -11.39
N SER A 14 1.00 0.67 -10.23
CA SER A 14 1.19 -0.21 -9.06
C SER A 14 -0.13 -0.83 -8.60
N GLN A 15 -1.19 -0.03 -8.53
CA GLN A 15 -2.53 -0.51 -8.17
C GLN A 15 -3.11 -1.46 -9.22
N MET A 16 -2.88 -1.21 -10.52
CA MET A 16 -3.28 -2.12 -11.59
C MET A 16 -2.68 -3.52 -11.38
N VAL A 17 -1.39 -3.60 -11.02
CA VAL A 17 -0.70 -4.88 -10.75
C VAL A 17 -1.26 -5.57 -9.51
N LEU A 18 -1.45 -4.83 -8.41
CA LEU A 18 -2.05 -5.40 -7.20
C LEU A 18 -3.45 -5.95 -7.48
N ASN A 19 -4.31 -5.14 -8.10
CA ASN A 19 -5.70 -5.51 -8.39
C ASN A 19 -5.78 -6.71 -9.35
N GLY A 20 -4.91 -6.77 -10.36
CA GLY A 20 -4.86 -7.94 -11.24
C GLY A 20 -4.46 -9.21 -10.50
N TYR A 21 -3.52 -9.15 -9.55
CA TYR A 21 -3.13 -10.30 -8.74
C TYR A 21 -4.15 -10.71 -7.67
N LEU A 22 -5.04 -9.81 -7.25
CA LEU A 22 -6.10 -10.11 -6.27
C LEU A 22 -7.46 -10.42 -6.93
N GLY A 23 -7.61 -10.16 -8.22
CA GLY A 23 -8.92 -10.16 -8.89
C GLY A 23 -9.72 -11.45 -8.69
N ASP A 24 -9.07 -12.60 -8.84
CA ASP A 24 -9.62 -13.95 -8.72
C ASP A 24 -9.34 -14.63 -7.37
N PHE A 25 -8.92 -13.86 -6.35
CA PHE A 25 -8.75 -14.36 -4.99
C PHE A 25 -10.06 -14.32 -4.20
N GLU A 26 -10.28 -15.32 -3.37
CA GLU A 26 -11.33 -15.31 -2.34
C GLU A 26 -10.74 -14.84 -1.01
N ASP A 27 -11.59 -14.50 -0.02
CA ASP A 27 -11.11 -14.01 1.29
C ASP A 27 -10.17 -15.01 1.97
N ALA A 28 -10.43 -16.32 1.83
CA ALA A 28 -9.58 -17.38 2.37
C ALA A 28 -8.18 -17.42 1.72
N ASP A 29 -8.04 -16.95 0.47
CA ASP A 29 -6.75 -16.87 -0.20
C ASP A 29 -5.86 -15.79 0.44
N LEU A 30 -6.45 -14.78 1.10
CA LEU A 30 -5.69 -13.71 1.75
C LEU A 30 -4.91 -14.18 2.99
N MET A 31 -5.28 -15.34 3.55
CA MET A 31 -4.56 -15.93 4.68
C MET A 31 -3.36 -16.79 4.24
N GLN A 32 -3.10 -16.89 2.94
CA GLN A 32 -1.96 -17.65 2.41
C GLN A 32 -0.65 -16.86 2.54
N ARG A 33 0.45 -17.60 2.77
CA ARG A 33 1.82 -17.07 2.87
C ARG A 33 2.66 -17.53 1.68
N PRO A 34 3.59 -16.71 1.15
CA PRO A 34 4.46 -17.14 0.04
C PRO A 34 5.45 -18.22 0.46
N GLY A 35 5.85 -18.23 1.72
CA GLY A 35 6.78 -19.21 2.30
C GLY A 35 6.81 -19.10 3.82
N GLU A 36 7.58 -19.99 4.45
CA GLU A 36 7.83 -19.97 5.88
C GLU A 36 8.49 -18.65 6.30
N GLY A 37 8.04 -18.07 7.41
CA GLY A 37 8.55 -16.79 7.92
C GLY A 37 8.02 -15.53 7.19
N CYS A 38 7.19 -15.69 6.16
CA CYS A 38 6.56 -14.57 5.47
C CYS A 38 5.17 -14.25 6.02
N ASN A 39 4.76 -12.98 5.92
CA ASN A 39 3.43 -12.54 6.32
C ASN A 39 2.36 -12.99 5.31
N HIS A 40 1.15 -13.28 5.78
CA HIS A 40 0.04 -13.59 4.88
C HIS A 40 -0.43 -12.33 4.14
N ILE A 41 -1.15 -12.50 3.04
CA ILE A 41 -1.55 -11.39 2.15
C ILE A 41 -2.40 -10.36 2.90
N ALA A 42 -3.39 -10.78 3.71
CA ALA A 42 -4.22 -9.84 4.48
C ALA A 42 -3.38 -8.91 5.37
N TRP A 43 -2.37 -9.45 6.06
CA TRP A 43 -1.43 -8.62 6.83
C TRP A 43 -0.68 -7.65 5.92
N GLN A 44 -0.18 -8.12 4.77
CA GLN A 44 0.54 -7.26 3.82
C GLN A 44 -0.35 -6.13 3.28
N LEU A 45 -1.63 -6.39 2.97
CA LEU A 45 -2.56 -5.39 2.46
C LEU A 45 -2.81 -4.29 3.50
N GLY A 46 -3.12 -4.64 4.75
CA GLY A 46 -3.31 -3.60 5.76
C GLY A 46 -2.01 -2.92 6.21
N HIS A 47 -0.87 -3.60 6.14
CA HIS A 47 0.44 -2.95 6.30
C HIS A 47 0.67 -1.87 5.23
N LEU A 48 0.35 -2.17 3.97
CA LEU A 48 0.46 -1.21 2.86
C LEU A 48 -0.46 0.01 3.07
N ILE A 49 -1.72 -0.21 3.45
CA ILE A 49 -2.71 0.83 3.73
C ILE A 49 -2.26 1.74 4.89
N SER A 50 -1.90 1.13 6.03
CA SER A 50 -1.49 1.88 7.23
C SER A 50 -0.17 2.62 7.02
N SER A 51 0.79 2.00 6.34
CA SER A 51 2.08 2.63 6.03
C SER A 51 1.92 3.79 5.05
N GLU A 52 1.06 3.68 4.05
CA GLU A 52 0.78 4.79 3.13
C GLU A 52 0.22 6.00 3.87
N GLY A 53 -0.73 5.82 4.79
CA GLY A 53 -1.23 6.91 5.64
C GLY A 53 -0.13 7.57 6.48
N ASN A 54 0.74 6.76 7.10
CA ASN A 54 1.87 7.29 7.87
C ASN A 54 2.86 8.08 7.01
N LEU A 55 3.22 7.56 5.83
CA LEU A 55 4.10 8.26 4.89
C LEU A 55 3.45 9.54 4.37
N LEU A 56 2.15 9.53 4.10
CA LEU A 56 1.41 10.70 3.65
C LEU A 56 1.44 11.81 4.70
N ASN A 57 1.22 11.47 5.97
CA ASN A 57 1.30 12.42 7.09
C ASN A 57 2.70 13.02 7.28
N MET A 58 3.77 12.33 6.85
CA MET A 58 5.13 12.90 6.85
C MET A 58 5.32 13.94 5.74
N ALA A 59 4.58 13.85 4.64
CA ALA A 59 4.60 14.81 3.54
C ALA A 59 3.68 16.00 3.80
N VAL A 60 2.44 15.70 4.21
CA VAL A 60 1.39 16.67 4.50
C VAL A 60 0.73 16.25 5.82
N PRO A 61 0.99 16.98 6.92
CA PRO A 61 0.41 16.65 8.22
C PRO A 61 -1.11 16.52 8.16
N ASP A 62 -1.64 15.51 8.85
CA ASP A 62 -3.07 15.22 9.00
C ASP A 62 -3.83 14.95 7.68
N ALA A 63 -3.12 14.58 6.60
CA ALA A 63 -3.72 14.28 5.30
C ALA A 63 -4.16 12.82 5.15
N ALA A 64 -3.73 11.91 6.04
CA ALA A 64 -4.10 10.50 5.97
C ALA A 64 -5.61 10.27 6.10
N ALA A 65 -6.13 9.32 5.35
CA ALA A 65 -7.48 8.82 5.54
C ALA A 65 -7.62 8.11 6.90
N GLU A 66 -8.74 8.33 7.57
CA GLU A 66 -9.10 7.57 8.77
C GLU A 66 -9.25 6.08 8.43
N LEU A 67 -8.71 5.22 9.29
CA LEU A 67 -8.81 3.76 9.18
C LEU A 67 -9.73 3.21 10.27
N PRO A 68 -10.33 2.02 10.08
CA PRO A 68 -11.17 1.39 11.10
C PRO A 68 -10.43 1.19 12.42
N ASP A 69 -11.18 1.19 13.53
CA ASP A 69 -10.62 0.91 14.85
C ASP A 69 -9.91 -0.45 14.88
N GLY A 70 -8.73 -0.49 15.49
CA GLY A 70 -7.88 -1.69 15.56
C GLY A 70 -7.19 -2.07 14.25
N PHE A 71 -7.46 -1.40 13.12
CA PHE A 71 -6.85 -1.75 11.83
C PHE A 71 -5.32 -1.65 11.89
N VAL A 72 -4.77 -0.54 12.40
CA VAL A 72 -3.32 -0.35 12.49
C VAL A 72 -2.68 -1.39 13.41
N GLU A 73 -3.32 -1.68 14.56
CA GLU A 73 -2.85 -2.67 15.54
C GLU A 73 -2.78 -4.07 14.92
N ASN A 74 -3.85 -4.53 14.26
CA ASN A 74 -3.95 -5.87 13.67
C ASN A 74 -2.93 -6.10 12.55
N HIS A 75 -2.49 -5.03 11.88
CA HIS A 75 -1.50 -5.07 10.80
C HIS A 75 -0.11 -4.58 11.24
N ALA A 76 0.11 -4.39 12.54
CA ALA A 76 1.41 -4.04 13.10
C ALA A 76 2.37 -5.24 13.05
N LYS A 77 3.67 -4.97 13.14
CA LYS A 77 4.72 -6.00 13.10
C LYS A 77 4.57 -7.01 14.23
N GLU A 78 4.11 -6.54 15.39
CA GLU A 78 3.86 -7.30 16.61
C GLU A 78 2.78 -8.37 16.40
N ASN A 79 1.84 -8.10 15.50
CA ASN A 79 0.72 -9.00 15.18
C ASN A 79 0.89 -9.74 13.83
N ALA A 80 2.06 -9.64 13.19
CA ALA A 80 2.35 -10.29 11.90
C ALA A 80 2.29 -11.83 11.92
N GLY A 81 2.37 -12.41 13.11
CA GLY A 81 2.23 -13.85 13.35
C GLY A 81 0.80 -14.33 13.57
N SER A 82 -0.19 -13.44 13.60
CA SER A 82 -1.59 -13.87 13.76
C SER A 82 -2.08 -14.64 12.53
N ASP A 83 -2.80 -15.74 12.77
CA ASP A 83 -3.53 -16.49 11.74
C ASP A 83 -5.05 -16.48 12.04
N ASP A 84 -5.50 -15.62 12.97
CA ASP A 84 -6.92 -15.45 13.26
C ASP A 84 -7.57 -14.55 12.19
N ALA A 85 -8.21 -15.19 11.22
CA ALA A 85 -8.89 -14.50 10.11
C ALA A 85 -9.93 -13.46 10.56
N SER A 86 -10.48 -13.57 11.78
CA SER A 86 -11.45 -12.60 12.30
C SER A 86 -10.85 -11.23 12.64
N GLN A 87 -9.51 -11.14 12.70
CA GLN A 87 -8.78 -9.89 12.92
C GLN A 87 -8.54 -9.09 11.64
N PHE A 88 -8.85 -9.68 10.47
CA PHE A 88 -8.52 -9.13 9.16
C PHE A 88 -9.78 -8.82 8.35
N CYS A 89 -9.62 -7.95 7.36
CA CYS A 89 -10.71 -7.53 6.50
C CYS A 89 -10.97 -8.54 5.36
N THR A 90 -12.15 -8.46 4.78
CA THR A 90 -12.44 -9.09 3.49
C THR A 90 -11.65 -8.42 2.36
N LYS A 91 -11.52 -9.10 1.22
CA LYS A 91 -10.89 -8.54 0.01
C LYS A 91 -11.55 -7.23 -0.40
N ALA A 92 -12.89 -7.18 -0.40
CA ALA A 92 -13.64 -6.00 -0.77
C ALA A 92 -13.31 -4.80 0.12
N GLU A 93 -13.31 -4.99 1.44
CA GLU A 93 -12.97 -3.93 2.40
C GLU A 93 -11.53 -3.43 2.24
N TYR A 94 -10.55 -4.31 1.99
CA TYR A 94 -9.19 -3.86 1.68
C TYR A 94 -9.13 -2.99 0.42
N LEU A 95 -9.84 -3.39 -0.64
CA LEU A 95 -9.87 -2.62 -1.89
C LEU A 95 -10.56 -1.26 -1.71
N GLU A 96 -11.63 -1.20 -0.93
CA GLU A 96 -12.29 0.06 -0.56
C GLU A 96 -11.36 0.97 0.26
N LEU A 97 -10.62 0.41 1.21
CA LEU A 97 -9.63 1.17 1.99
C LEU A 97 -8.48 1.69 1.11
N PHE A 98 -7.98 0.89 0.16
CA PHE A 98 -6.99 1.37 -0.81
C PHE A 98 -7.52 2.55 -1.63
N GLN A 99 -8.78 2.51 -2.08
CA GLN A 99 -9.39 3.64 -2.78
C GLN A 99 -9.49 4.89 -1.90
N LYS A 100 -9.84 4.72 -0.62
CA LYS A 100 -9.91 5.82 0.35
C LYS A 100 -8.53 6.46 0.57
N VAL A 101 -7.49 5.65 0.79
CA VAL A 101 -6.13 6.16 0.98
C VAL A 101 -5.59 6.78 -0.30
N GLN A 102 -5.84 6.19 -1.48
CA GLN A 102 -5.49 6.77 -2.77
C GLN A 102 -6.09 8.17 -2.95
N ALA A 103 -7.38 8.33 -2.64
CA ALA A 103 -8.06 9.62 -2.74
C ALA A 103 -7.41 10.68 -1.84
N ALA A 104 -7.07 10.31 -0.61
CA ALA A 104 -6.34 11.17 0.32
C ALA A 104 -4.94 11.55 -0.21
N THR A 105 -4.18 10.56 -0.69
CA THR A 105 -2.85 10.76 -1.30
C THR A 105 -2.91 11.72 -2.49
N PHE A 106 -3.91 11.56 -3.37
CA PHE A 106 -4.05 12.42 -4.54
C PHE A 106 -4.50 13.83 -4.18
N ALA A 107 -5.40 13.99 -3.20
CA ALA A 107 -5.79 15.30 -2.70
C ALA A 107 -4.60 16.06 -2.07
N ALA A 108 -3.78 15.36 -1.29
CA ALA A 108 -2.56 15.93 -0.71
C ALA A 108 -1.53 16.30 -1.79
N LEU A 109 -1.34 15.46 -2.80
CA LEU A 109 -0.44 15.78 -3.92
C LEU A 109 -0.94 16.99 -4.72
N ASP A 110 -2.25 17.11 -4.91
CA ASP A 110 -2.84 18.22 -5.66
C ASP A 110 -2.75 19.55 -4.90
N SER A 111 -2.72 19.53 -3.56
CA SER A 111 -2.61 20.74 -2.74
C SER A 111 -1.21 21.36 -2.71
N LEU A 112 -0.17 20.59 -3.05
CA LEU A 112 1.23 21.04 -3.09
C LEU A 112 1.54 21.80 -4.38
N SER A 113 2.46 22.76 -4.37
CA SER A 113 3.04 23.32 -5.60
C SER A 113 4.16 22.42 -6.15
N ASP A 114 4.65 22.70 -7.37
CA ASP A 114 5.82 21.98 -7.90
C ASP A 114 7.08 22.25 -7.04
N ASP A 115 7.26 23.50 -6.58
CA ASP A 115 8.36 23.87 -5.66
C ASP A 115 8.26 23.13 -4.30
N ASP A 116 7.05 22.81 -3.84
CA ASP A 116 6.86 22.01 -2.63
C ASP A 116 7.38 20.58 -2.80
N LEU A 117 7.30 20.01 -4.00
CA LEU A 117 7.80 18.67 -4.29
C LEU A 117 9.33 18.59 -4.24
N ASP A 118 10.02 19.70 -4.47
CA ASP A 118 11.48 19.81 -4.40
C ASP A 118 12.00 20.09 -2.98
N LYS A 119 11.12 20.38 -2.01
CA LYS A 119 11.51 20.55 -0.61
C LYS A 119 12.13 19.28 -0.05
N PRO A 120 13.08 19.39 0.92
CA PRO A 120 13.69 18.23 1.54
C PRO A 120 12.67 17.26 2.12
N GLY A 121 12.86 15.97 1.87
CA GLY A 121 12.04 14.92 2.46
C GLY A 121 12.24 14.77 3.98
N PRO A 122 11.45 13.90 4.64
CA PRO A 122 11.51 13.66 6.06
C PRO A 122 12.92 13.28 6.53
N GLU A 123 13.36 13.86 7.65
CA GLU A 123 14.76 13.75 8.11
C GLU A 123 15.25 12.30 8.21
N GLY A 124 14.46 11.42 8.85
CA GLY A 124 14.82 10.01 9.01
C GLY A 124 14.85 9.18 7.73
N MET A 125 14.30 9.70 6.62
CA MET A 125 14.21 9.01 5.33
C MET A 125 15.00 9.70 4.22
N ARG A 126 15.64 10.83 4.51
CA ARG A 126 16.23 11.73 3.51
C ARG A 126 17.28 11.08 2.61
N ASN A 127 17.95 10.02 3.10
CA ASN A 127 18.94 9.28 2.31
C ASN A 127 18.34 8.53 1.11
N PHE A 128 17.05 8.17 1.15
CA PHE A 128 16.37 7.45 0.07
C PHE A 128 15.11 8.18 -0.44
N CYS A 129 14.56 9.11 0.33
CA CYS A 129 13.55 10.08 -0.10
C CYS A 129 14.10 11.49 0.07
N PRO A 130 15.00 11.96 -0.83
CA PRO A 130 15.67 13.24 -0.69
C PRO A 130 14.69 14.43 -0.74
N THR A 131 13.57 14.28 -1.43
CA THR A 131 12.54 15.32 -1.59
C THR A 131 11.14 14.83 -1.22
N VAL A 132 10.20 15.75 -1.02
CA VAL A 132 8.77 15.44 -0.85
C VAL A 132 8.23 14.67 -2.06
N GLY A 133 8.60 15.06 -3.28
CA GLY A 133 8.25 14.30 -4.50
C GLY A 133 8.79 12.87 -4.48
N SER A 134 10.00 12.66 -3.95
CA SER A 134 10.58 11.30 -3.81
C SER A 134 9.78 10.44 -2.82
N LEU A 135 9.21 11.05 -1.76
CA LEU A 135 8.33 10.37 -0.81
C LEU A 135 7.01 9.94 -1.48
N PHE A 136 6.42 10.78 -2.33
CA PHE A 136 5.24 10.40 -3.12
C PHE A 136 5.53 9.27 -4.13
N ILE A 137 6.73 9.23 -4.71
CA ILE A 137 7.17 8.08 -5.54
C ILE A 137 7.29 6.81 -4.69
N LEU A 138 7.84 6.90 -3.48
CA LEU A 138 7.85 5.76 -2.55
C LEU A 138 6.44 5.27 -2.25
N ILE A 139 5.52 6.17 -1.87
CA ILE A 139 4.10 5.83 -1.66
C ILE A 139 3.54 5.11 -2.89
N SER A 140 3.79 5.67 -4.08
CA SER A 140 3.29 5.14 -5.35
C SER A 140 3.87 3.79 -5.75
N THR A 141 5.01 3.38 -5.19
CA THR A 141 5.72 2.15 -5.57
C THR A 141 5.83 1.13 -4.44
N HIS A 142 5.43 1.48 -3.21
CA HIS A 142 5.57 0.60 -2.04
C HIS A 142 4.85 -0.74 -2.25
N VAL A 143 3.65 -0.72 -2.84
CA VAL A 143 2.90 -1.93 -3.22
C VAL A 143 3.74 -2.86 -4.09
N MET A 144 4.51 -2.33 -5.03
CA MET A 144 5.34 -3.14 -5.94
C MET A 144 6.44 -3.92 -5.22
N MET A 145 6.86 -3.49 -4.03
CA MET A 145 7.81 -4.23 -3.20
C MET A 145 7.18 -5.48 -2.56
N HIS A 146 5.85 -5.50 -2.41
CA HIS A 146 5.11 -6.60 -1.77
C HIS A 146 4.42 -7.52 -2.78
N VAL A 147 3.95 -7.02 -3.93
CA VAL A 147 3.21 -7.85 -4.91
C VAL A 147 4.00 -9.05 -5.45
N GLY A 148 5.34 -9.00 -5.43
CA GLY A 148 6.17 -10.15 -5.76
C GLY A 148 5.92 -11.37 -4.86
N GLN A 149 5.49 -11.15 -3.62
CA GLN A 149 5.12 -12.20 -2.67
C GLN A 149 3.76 -12.85 -3.00
N ILE A 150 2.92 -12.22 -3.83
CA ILE A 150 1.63 -12.80 -4.20
C ILE A 150 1.79 -13.87 -5.28
N VAL A 151 2.79 -13.74 -6.17
CA VAL A 151 2.97 -14.63 -7.33
C VAL A 151 3.17 -16.11 -6.93
N PRO A 152 4.03 -16.47 -5.96
CA PRO A 152 4.16 -17.85 -5.50
C PRO A 152 2.86 -18.44 -4.95
N ILE A 153 2.03 -17.62 -4.30
CA ILE A 153 0.72 -18.02 -3.78
C ILE A 153 -0.21 -18.33 -4.94
N ARG A 154 -0.30 -17.46 -5.95
CA ARG A 154 -1.08 -17.70 -7.17
C ARG A 154 -0.72 -19.04 -7.81
N ARG A 155 0.57 -19.34 -7.91
CA ARG A 155 1.06 -20.62 -8.47
C ARG A 155 0.67 -21.83 -7.63
N ARG A 156 0.75 -21.74 -6.31
CA ARG A 156 0.37 -22.84 -5.41
C ARG A 156 -1.14 -23.13 -5.42
N LEU A 157 -1.95 -22.09 -5.63
CA LEU A 157 -3.41 -22.19 -5.70
C LEU A 157 -3.92 -22.50 -7.13
N ASP A 158 -3.02 -22.85 -8.07
CA ASP A 158 -3.35 -23.12 -9.48
C ASP A 158 -4.15 -21.99 -10.16
N LYS A 159 -3.94 -20.74 -9.74
CA LYS A 159 -4.63 -19.57 -10.30
C LYS A 159 -4.06 -19.24 -11.70
N PRO A 160 -4.90 -18.77 -12.63
CA PRO A 160 -4.48 -18.44 -13.99
C PRO A 160 -3.36 -17.39 -14.01
N PHE A 161 -2.62 -17.38 -15.12
CA PHE A 161 -1.73 -16.29 -15.44
C PHE A 161 -2.56 -15.01 -15.63
N VAL A 162 -2.14 -13.95 -14.94
CA VAL A 162 -2.69 -12.61 -15.07
C VAL A 162 -1.50 -11.66 -15.11
N MET A 163 -1.52 -10.77 -16.11
CA MET A 163 -0.50 -9.77 -16.44
C MET A 163 0.87 -10.32 -16.83
#